data_AF-W3WPU4-F1
#
_entry.id   AF-W3WPU4-F1
#
_cell.length_a   1.000
_cell.length_b   1.000
_cell.length_c   1.000
_cell.angle_alpha   90.00
_cell.angle_beta   90.00
_cell.angle_gamma   90.00
#
_symmetry.space_group_name_H-M   'P 1'
#
loop_
_entity.id
_entity.type
_entity.pdbx_description
1 polymer ?
#
loop_
_entity_poly.entity_id
_entity_poly.type
_entity_poly.pdbx_seq_one_letter_code
_entity_poly.pdbx_strand_id
1 'polypeptide(L)'
;MTRVFQIGLLTEAFFNISGALLFVLRPAWCLSFALALPDEPVPSSAAVLFQVYGGLVLALTLPILLVVRESPGQSRAVFERRDIVFKTLAAGEVALIAILLWNTMKPAAKSGFSHSGLFISSVFLLPALTWHSFAVWGRPDLMRVDNEGKNIGRVKPS
;
A
#
# COMPACT_ATOMS: atom_id res chain seq x y z
N MET A 1 13.90 -0.93 -16.26
CA MET A 1 13.04 0.10 -15.63
C MET A 1 13.42 1.52 -16.04
N THR A 2 12.46 2.46 -16.11
CA THR A 2 12.75 3.91 -16.21
C THR A 2 13.16 4.45 -14.83
N ARG A 3 14.07 5.44 -14.76
CA ARG A 3 14.53 6.03 -13.49
C ARG A 3 13.38 6.57 -12.63
N VAL A 4 12.36 7.14 -13.26
CA VAL A 4 11.16 7.66 -12.59
C VAL A 4 10.44 6.57 -11.80
N PHE A 5 10.32 5.36 -12.37
CA PHE A 5 9.65 4.26 -11.69
C PHE A 5 10.49 3.72 -10.52
N GLN A 6 11.81 3.67 -10.65
CA GLN A 6 12.71 3.31 -9.53
C GLN A 6 12.61 4.31 -8.37
N ILE A 7 12.56 5.60 -8.69
CA ILE A 7 12.37 6.66 -7.68
C ILE A 7 11.01 6.47 -7.00
N GLY A 8 9.93 6.26 -7.76
CA GLY A 8 8.59 6.02 -7.22
C GLY A 8 8.55 4.84 -6.24
N LEU A 9 9.14 3.70 -6.61
CA LEU A 9 9.22 2.53 -5.72
C LEU A 9 10.09 2.75 -4.48
N LEU A 10 11.19 3.50 -4.61
CA LEU A 10 12.02 3.84 -3.46
C LEU A 10 11.29 4.78 -2.50
N THR A 11 10.56 5.76 -3.04
CA THR A 11 9.70 6.66 -2.27
C THR A 11 8.61 5.88 -1.55
N GLU A 12 7.93 4.97 -2.25
CA GLU A 12 6.92 4.09 -1.67
C GLU A 12 7.50 3.22 -0.54
N ALA A 13 8.63 2.55 -0.78
CA ALA A 13 9.29 1.72 0.21
C ALA A 13 9.73 2.53 1.44
N PHE A 14 10.21 3.76 1.24
CA PHE A 14 10.56 4.66 2.34
C PHE A 14 9.34 4.97 3.20
N PHE A 15 8.22 5.42 2.61
CA PHE A 15 7.01 5.73 3.37
C PHE A 15 6.41 4.51 4.05
N ASN A 16 6.41 3.34 3.39
CA ASN A 16 5.93 2.10 3.97
C ASN A 16 6.76 1.69 5.19
N ILE A 17 8.11 1.74 5.11
CA ILE A 17 8.98 1.40 6.24
C ILE A 17 8.80 2.39 7.39
N SER A 18 8.87 3.69 7.10
CA SER A 18 8.73 4.73 8.13
C SER A 18 7.37 4.69 8.81
N GLY A 19 6.29 4.58 8.04
CA GLY A 19 4.93 4.50 8.56
C GLY A 19 4.69 3.21 9.34
N ALA A 20 5.08 2.06 8.78
CA ALA A 20 4.85 0.78 9.42
C ALA A 20 5.66 0.60 10.72
N LEU A 21 6.89 1.11 10.78
CA LEU A 21 7.64 1.16 12.04
C LEU A 21 6.89 1.95 13.10
N LEU A 22 6.30 3.08 12.73
CA LEU A 22 5.50 3.87 13.66
C LEU A 22 4.24 3.11 14.10
N PHE A 23 3.56 2.41 13.19
CA PHE A 23 2.37 1.59 13.51
C PHE A 23 2.70 0.44 14.46
N VAL A 24 3.85 -0.21 14.28
CA VAL A 24 4.30 -1.32 15.14
C VAL A 24 4.75 -0.82 16.51
N LEU A 25 5.55 0.24 16.56
CA LEU A 25 6.19 0.71 17.80
C LEU A 25 5.28 1.62 18.63
N ARG A 26 4.38 2.37 18.00
CA ARG A 26 3.52 3.38 18.65
C ARG A 26 2.06 3.32 18.14
N PRO A 27 1.39 2.14 18.13
CA PRO A 27 0.05 1.99 17.58
C PRO A 27 -0.99 2.89 18.26
N ALA A 28 -0.96 3.00 19.59
CA ALA A 28 -1.92 3.80 20.35
C ALA A 28 -1.80 5.30 20.04
N TRP A 29 -0.59 5.80 19.81
CA TRP A 29 -0.37 7.19 19.42
C TRP A 29 -0.89 7.46 18.00
N CYS A 30 -0.72 6.52 17.07
CA CYS A 30 -1.29 6.67 15.73
C CYS A 30 -2.83 6.65 15.75
N LEU A 31 -3.40 5.71 16.51
CA LEU A 31 -4.85 5.52 16.59
C LEU A 31 -5.55 6.65 17.37
N SER A 32 -4.87 7.34 18.29
CA SER A 32 -5.49 8.43 19.06
C SER A 32 -5.98 9.57 18.18
N PHE A 33 -5.33 9.84 17.04
CA PHE A 33 -5.79 10.83 16.07
C PHE A 33 -7.09 10.44 15.34
N ALA A 34 -7.45 9.15 15.36
CA ALA A 34 -8.64 8.64 14.71
C ALA A 34 -9.85 8.54 15.65
N LEU A 35 -9.66 8.65 16.96
CA LEU A 35 -10.72 8.51 17.95
C LEU A 35 -11.78 9.61 17.82
N ALA A 36 -13.03 9.26 18.14
CA ALA A 36 -14.13 10.22 18.17
C ALA A 36 -14.01 11.22 19.33
N LEU A 37 -13.49 10.77 20.47
CA LEU A 37 -13.27 11.57 21.67
C LEU A 37 -11.77 11.58 22.02
N PRO A 38 -11.16 12.75 22.28
CA PRO A 38 -9.72 12.87 22.51
C PRO A 38 -9.19 12.12 23.74
N ASP A 39 -10.03 11.95 24.77
CA ASP A 39 -9.67 11.34 26.05
C ASP A 39 -10.02 9.85 26.14
N GLU A 40 -10.55 9.27 25.07
CA GLU A 40 -10.92 7.85 25.07
C GLU A 40 -9.66 6.98 24.91
N PRO A 41 -9.49 5.92 25.73
CA PRO A 41 -8.34 5.05 25.58
C PRO A 41 -8.47 4.21 24.30
N VAL A 42 -7.37 4.10 23.54
CA VAL A 42 -7.32 3.21 22.38
C VAL A 42 -7.52 1.76 22.84
N PRO A 43 -8.52 1.03 22.31
CA PRO A 43 -8.71 -0.37 22.65
C PRO A 43 -7.49 -1.22 22.30
N SER A 44 -7.09 -2.12 23.21
CA SER A 44 -5.90 -2.96 23.01
C SER A 44 -6.00 -3.84 21.75
N SER A 45 -7.22 -4.30 21.42
CA SER A 45 -7.48 -5.05 20.19
C SER A 45 -7.24 -4.22 18.93
N ALA A 46 -7.62 -2.94 18.93
CA ALA A 46 -7.36 -2.02 17.83
C ALA A 46 -5.86 -1.77 17.66
N ALA A 47 -5.14 -1.59 18.77
CA ALA A 47 -3.68 -1.42 18.75
C ALA A 47 -2.98 -2.66 18.17
N VAL A 48 -3.35 -3.87 18.58
CA VAL A 48 -2.79 -5.12 18.04
C VAL A 48 -3.07 -5.26 16.55
N LEU A 49 -4.31 -5.01 16.10
CA LEU A 49 -4.66 -5.05 14.68
C LEU A 49 -3.83 -4.06 13.86
N PHE A 50 -3.58 -2.87 14.41
CA PHE A 50 -2.77 -1.84 13.75
C PHE A 50 -1.29 -2.22 13.69
N GLN A 51 -0.76 -2.90 14.71
CA GLN A 51 0.59 -3.49 14.66
C GLN A 51 0.70 -4.60 13.60
N VAL A 52 -0.31 -5.49 13.52
CA VAL A 52 -0.37 -6.53 12.49
C VAL A 52 -0.41 -5.91 11.10
N TYR A 53 -1.19 -4.85 10.92
CA TYR A 53 -1.21 -4.08 9.67
C TYR A 53 0.17 -3.50 9.33
N GLY A 54 0.87 -2.88 10.29
CA GLY A 54 2.25 -2.44 10.10
C GLY A 54 3.20 -3.57 9.70
N GLY A 55 3.10 -4.73 10.35
CA GLY A 55 3.88 -5.92 9.98
C GLY A 55 3.61 -6.39 8.54
N LEU A 56 2.35 -6.39 8.11
CA LEU A 56 1.96 -6.71 6.73
C LEU A 56 2.53 -5.71 5.72
N VAL A 57 2.47 -4.41 6.02
CA VAL A 57 3.05 -3.36 5.17
C VAL A 57 4.57 -3.57 5.00
N LEU A 58 5.29 -3.90 6.08
CA LEU A 58 6.72 -4.23 6.01
C LEU A 58 6.97 -5.48 5.16
N ALA A 59 6.18 -6.54 5.35
CA ALA A 59 6.31 -7.78 4.59
C ALA A 59 6.07 -7.56 3.08
N LEU A 60 5.09 -6.72 2.72
CA LEU A 60 4.78 -6.38 1.34
C LEU A 60 5.76 -5.38 0.71
N THR A 61 6.51 -4.64 1.54
CA THR A 61 7.58 -3.74 1.07
C THR A 61 8.81 -4.48 0.57
N LEU A 62 9.09 -5.68 1.10
CA LEU A 62 10.22 -6.51 0.65
C LEU A 62 10.17 -6.82 -0.87
N PRO A 63 9.04 -7.32 -1.43
CA PRO A 63 8.88 -7.46 -2.86
C PRO A 63 9.16 -6.19 -3.66
N ILE A 64 8.72 -5.02 -3.18
CA ILE A 64 8.93 -3.71 -3.83
C ILE A 64 10.43 -3.37 -3.88
N LEU A 65 11.18 -3.63 -2.80
CA LEU A 65 12.63 -3.41 -2.78
C LEU A 65 13.38 -4.35 -3.74
N LEU A 66 12.93 -5.59 -3.87
CA LEU A 66 13.51 -6.56 -4.81
C LEU A 66 13.30 -6.14 -6.28
N VAL A 67 12.25 -5.36 -6.56
CA VAL A 67 12.01 -4.75 -7.87
C VAL A 67 13.06 -3.70 -8.21
N VAL A 68 13.37 -2.80 -7.28
CA VAL A 68 14.24 -1.64 -7.56
C VAL A 68 15.62 -2.09 -8.08
N ARG A 69 16.09 -3.25 -7.61
CA ARG A 69 17.39 -3.84 -7.95
C ARG A 69 17.40 -4.62 -9.27
N GLU A 70 16.61 -4.23 -10.29
CA GLU A 70 16.62 -4.86 -11.63
C GLU A 70 18.06 -4.96 -12.19
N SER A 71 18.68 -6.14 -12.04
CA SER A 71 19.86 -6.54 -12.79
C SER A 71 19.43 -7.25 -14.08
N PRO A 72 20.18 -7.13 -15.19
CA PRO A 72 19.96 -7.95 -16.37
C PRO A 72 20.02 -9.43 -15.98
N GLY A 73 18.93 -10.18 -16.17
CA GLY A 73 18.85 -11.61 -15.84
C GLY A 73 17.89 -12.01 -14.70
N GLN A 74 17.08 -11.09 -14.15
CA GLN A 74 16.02 -11.48 -13.21
C GLN A 74 14.99 -12.41 -13.89
N SER A 75 14.73 -13.55 -13.25
CA SER A 75 13.81 -14.60 -13.73
C SER A 75 12.37 -14.10 -13.87
N ARG A 76 11.64 -14.64 -14.86
CA ARG A 76 10.19 -14.45 -15.10
C ARG A 76 9.35 -14.56 -13.81
N ALA A 77 9.75 -15.43 -12.89
CA ALA A 77 9.10 -15.61 -11.60
C ALA A 77 9.09 -14.35 -10.72
N VAL A 78 10.07 -13.47 -10.85
CA VAL A 78 10.13 -12.20 -10.11
C VAL A 78 9.07 -11.23 -10.64
N PHE A 79 8.87 -11.16 -11.96
CA PHE A 79 7.86 -10.31 -12.58
C PHE A 79 6.43 -10.77 -12.26
N GLU A 80 6.15 -12.07 -12.34
CA GLU A 80 4.84 -12.62 -12.00
C GLU A 80 4.48 -12.37 -10.53
N ARG A 81 5.45 -12.49 -9.62
CA ARG A 81 5.24 -12.16 -8.19
C ARG A 81 4.94 -10.67 -7.97
N ARG A 82 5.55 -9.78 -8.75
CA ARG A 82 5.31 -8.32 -8.65
C ARG A 82 3.89 -7.95 -9.06
N ASP A 83 3.40 -8.48 -10.18
CA ASP A 83 2.03 -8.24 -10.65
C ASP A 83 1.00 -8.70 -9.61
N ILE A 84 1.22 -9.85 -8.97
CA ILE A 84 0.37 -10.35 -7.89
C ILE A 84 0.40 -9.42 -6.67
N VAL A 85 1.58 -8.97 -6.25
CA VAL A 85 1.74 -8.07 -5.09
C VAL A 85 1.02 -6.75 -5.33
N PHE A 86 1.25 -6.10 -6.47
CA PHE A 86 0.63 -4.81 -6.79
C PHE A 86 -0.90 -4.91 -6.92
N LYS A 87 -1.41 -5.99 -7.51
CA LYS A 87 -2.86 -6.24 -7.56
C LYS A 87 -3.45 -6.46 -6.16
N THR A 88 -2.73 -7.21 -5.31
CA THR A 88 -3.17 -7.48 -3.93
C THR A 88 -3.19 -6.19 -3.12
N LEU A 89 -2.17 -5.33 -3.27
CA LEU A 89 -2.11 -4.02 -2.64
C LEU A 89 -3.27 -3.13 -3.08
N ALA A 90 -3.48 -2.98 -4.40
CA ALA A 90 -4.59 -2.19 -4.93
C ALA A 90 -5.96 -2.70 -4.43
N ALA A 91 -6.17 -4.02 -4.43
CA ALA A 91 -7.41 -4.60 -3.92
C ALA A 91 -7.60 -4.35 -2.41
N GLY A 92 -6.53 -4.49 -1.62
CA GLY A 92 -6.54 -4.21 -0.19
C GLY A 92 -6.84 -2.75 0.12
N GLU A 93 -6.24 -1.82 -0.63
CA GLU A 93 -6.48 -0.37 -0.49
C GLU A 93 -7.91 0.01 -0.85
N VAL A 94 -8.47 -0.55 -1.94
CA VAL A 94 -9.89 -0.34 -2.30
C VAL A 94 -10.80 -0.84 -1.19
N ALA A 95 -10.54 -2.04 -0.65
CA ALA A 95 -11.33 -2.59 0.45
C ALA A 95 -11.24 -1.72 1.70
N LEU A 96 -10.04 -1.26 2.07
CA LEU A 96 -9.82 -0.38 3.23
C LEU A 96 -10.54 0.97 3.05
N ILE A 97 -10.40 1.62 1.90
CA ILE A 97 -11.11 2.87 1.58
C ILE A 97 -12.62 2.67 1.69
N ALA A 98 -13.16 1.59 1.11
CA ALA A 98 -14.57 1.28 1.19
C ALA A 98 -15.05 1.06 2.63
N ILE A 99 -14.28 0.35 3.46
CA ILE A 99 -14.59 0.13 4.88
C ILE A 99 -14.55 1.46 5.65
N LEU A 100 -13.55 2.30 5.43
CA LEU A 100 -13.44 3.59 6.11
C LEU A 100 -14.62 4.50 5.76
N LEU A 101 -14.93 4.65 4.46
CA LEU A 101 -16.08 5.42 3.99
C LEU A 101 -17.42 4.81 4.42
N TRP A 102 -17.54 3.49 4.51
CA TRP A 102 -18.74 2.87 5.07
C TRP A 102 -18.94 3.24 6.55
N ASN A 103 -17.86 3.35 7.32
CA ASN A 103 -17.93 3.75 8.72
C ASN A 103 -18.15 5.26 8.92
N THR A 104 -17.88 6.12 7.93
CA THR A 104 -18.29 7.54 8.00
C THR A 104 -19.80 7.71 7.93
N MET A 105 -20.52 6.77 7.31
CA MET A 105 -21.99 6.77 7.26
C MET A 105 -22.65 6.31 8.57
N LYS A 106 -21.88 5.77 9.52
CA LYS A 106 -22.39 5.34 10.82
C LYS A 106 -22.31 6.47 11.85
N PRO A 107 -23.23 6.53 12.83
CA PRO A 107 -23.11 7.44 13.96
C PRO A 107 -21.77 7.24 14.68
N ALA A 108 -21.06 8.33 15.03
CA ALA A 108 -19.73 8.27 15.65
C ALA A 108 -19.69 7.40 16.92
N ALA A 109 -20.75 7.44 17.75
CA ALA A 109 -20.90 6.61 18.94
C ALA A 109 -20.91 5.09 18.66
N LYS A 110 -21.22 4.67 17.43
CA LYS A 110 -21.20 3.25 17.01
C LYS A 110 -19.90 2.86 16.29
N SER A 111 -19.17 3.81 15.71
CA SER A 111 -17.91 3.53 15.02
C SER A 111 -16.70 3.61 15.96
N GLY A 112 -16.76 4.42 17.02
CA GLY A 112 -15.61 4.71 17.89
C GLY A 112 -14.55 5.61 17.24
N PHE A 113 -14.80 6.09 16.02
CA PHE A 113 -13.87 6.90 15.24
C PHE A 113 -14.49 8.24 14.85
N SER A 114 -13.67 9.29 14.80
CA SER A 114 -14.12 10.58 14.28
C SER A 114 -14.39 10.47 12.77
N HIS A 115 -15.48 11.09 12.32
CA HIS A 115 -15.83 11.13 10.89
C HIS A 115 -14.71 11.77 10.06
N SER A 116 -14.13 12.86 10.57
CA SER A 116 -13.00 13.55 9.95
C SER A 116 -11.78 12.64 9.86
N GLY A 117 -11.45 11.89 10.92
CA GLY A 117 -10.32 10.96 10.92
C GLY A 117 -10.49 9.83 9.89
N LEU A 118 -11.70 9.26 9.79
CA LEU A 118 -12.02 8.24 8.79
C LEU A 118 -11.94 8.78 7.36
N PHE A 119 -12.45 9.99 7.12
CA PHE A 119 -12.40 10.63 5.81
C PHE A 119 -10.96 10.97 5.40
N ILE A 120 -10.19 11.60 6.29
CA ILE A 120 -8.78 11.93 6.05
C ILE A 120 -7.98 10.66 5.77
N SER A 121 -8.20 9.60 6.56
CA SER A 121 -7.54 8.30 6.34
C SER A 121 -7.87 7.71 4.96
N SER A 122 -9.12 7.84 4.51
CA SER A 122 -9.55 7.40 3.17
C SER A 122 -8.84 8.17 2.06
N VAL A 123 -8.75 9.49 2.19
CA VAL A 123 -8.05 10.37 1.24
C VAL A 123 -6.55 10.07 1.23
N PHE A 124 -5.96 9.78 2.39
CA PHE A 124 -4.53 9.50 2.53
C PHE A 124 -4.10 8.20 1.81
N LEU A 125 -5.03 7.27 1.58
CA LEU A 125 -4.78 6.03 0.82
C LEU A 125 -4.84 6.23 -0.71
N LEU A 126 -5.42 7.33 -1.20
CA LEU A 126 -5.59 7.56 -2.64
C LEU A 126 -4.27 7.65 -3.43
N PRO A 127 -3.19 8.30 -2.94
CA PRO A 127 -1.93 8.33 -3.68
C PRO A 127 -1.36 6.92 -3.90
N ALA A 128 -1.39 6.07 -2.88
CA ALA A 128 -0.90 4.68 -2.98
C ALA A 128 -1.77 3.85 -3.93
N LEU A 129 -3.10 3.94 -3.79
CA LEU A 129 -4.03 3.29 -4.71
C LEU A 129 -3.84 3.75 -6.17
N THR A 130 -3.66 5.05 -6.38
CA THR A 130 -3.42 5.61 -7.71
C THR A 130 -2.12 5.08 -8.29
N TRP A 131 -1.06 5.01 -7.47
CA TRP A 131 0.24 4.48 -7.87
C TRP A 131 0.17 3.00 -8.25
N HIS A 132 -0.43 2.16 -7.41
CA HIS A 132 -0.57 0.73 -7.69
C HIS A 132 -1.45 0.49 -8.92
N SER A 133 -2.55 1.24 -9.04
CA SER A 133 -3.45 1.15 -10.19
C SER A 133 -2.75 1.56 -11.49
N PHE A 134 -1.98 2.64 -11.45
CA PHE A 134 -1.18 3.10 -12.59
C PHE A 134 -0.14 2.05 -13.00
N ALA A 135 0.55 1.45 -12.03
CA ALA A 135 1.54 0.41 -12.28
C ALA A 135 0.95 -0.87 -12.87
N VAL A 136 -0.26 -1.28 -12.45
CA VAL A 136 -0.93 -2.51 -12.92
C VAL A 136 -1.62 -2.31 -14.27
N TRP A 137 -2.39 -1.24 -14.42
CA TRP A 137 -3.28 -1.04 -15.59
C TRP A 137 -2.76 0.01 -16.58
N GLY A 138 -2.11 1.07 -16.09
CA GLY A 138 -1.58 2.14 -16.95
C GLY A 138 -0.25 1.79 -17.60
N ARG A 139 0.62 1.07 -16.89
CA ARG A 139 1.96 0.65 -17.35
C ARG A 139 2.24 -0.82 -17.07
N PRO A 140 1.41 -1.75 -17.60
CA PRO A 140 1.62 -3.19 -17.41
C PRO A 140 2.95 -3.67 -17.99
N ASP A 141 3.54 -2.92 -18.92
CA ASP A 141 4.88 -3.13 -19.48
C ASP A 141 6.00 -3.07 -18.45
N LEU A 142 5.75 -2.51 -17.26
CA LEU A 142 6.72 -2.46 -16.15
C LEU A 142 6.63 -3.69 -15.24
N MET A 143 5.55 -4.48 -15.38
CA MET A 143 5.22 -5.60 -14.50
C MET A 143 5.13 -6.95 -15.25
N ARG A 144 5.07 -6.93 -16.58
CA ARG A 144 4.90 -8.13 -17.41
C ARG A 144 6.07 -8.33 -18.37
N VAL A 145 6.46 -9.59 -18.51
CA VAL A 145 7.42 -10.08 -19.50
C VAL A 145 6.68 -10.91 -20.56
N ASP A 146 7.14 -10.85 -21.80
CA ASP A 146 6.65 -11.72 -22.87
C ASP A 146 7.09 -13.17 -22.67
N ASN A 147 6.63 -14.08 -23.55
CA ASN A 147 6.96 -15.50 -23.48
C ASN A 147 8.48 -15.79 -23.61
N GLU A 148 9.27 -14.82 -24.09
CA GLU A 148 10.74 -14.92 -24.20
C GLU A 148 11.47 -14.31 -22.98
N GLY A 149 10.75 -13.81 -21.99
CA GLY A 149 11.34 -13.14 -20.83
C GLY A 149 11.83 -11.71 -21.11
N LYS A 150 11.45 -11.10 -22.23
CA LYS A 150 11.71 -9.69 -22.53
C LYS A 150 10.55 -8.82 -22.03
N ASN A 151 10.89 -7.64 -21.53
CA ASN A 151 9.89 -6.67 -21.10
C ASN A 151 9.01 -6.28 -22.30
N ILE A 152 7.68 -6.39 -22.17
CA ILE A 152 6.73 -6.19 -23.28
C ILE A 152 6.85 -4.77 -23.88
N GLY A 153 7.25 -3.78 -23.09
CA GLY A 153 7.51 -2.41 -23.55
C GLY A 153 8.84 -2.20 -24.31
N ARG A 154 9.66 -3.24 -24.51
CA ARG A 154 10.92 -3.16 -25.27
C ARG A 154 10.79 -3.67 -26.71
N VAL A 155 9.66 -4.26 -27.07
CA VAL A 155 9.38 -4.66 -28.45
C VAL A 155 8.98 -3.40 -29.21
N LYS A 156 9.93 -2.80 -29.94
CA LYS A 156 9.60 -1.79 -30.94
C LYS A 156 8.60 -2.42 -31.92
N PRO A 157 7.51 -1.72 -32.29
CA PRO A 157 6.68 -2.16 -33.39
C PRO A 157 7.58 -2.23 -34.63
N SER A 158 7.62 -3.40 -35.24
CA SER A 158 8.25 -3.64 -36.54
C SER A 158 7.48 -2.95 -37.66
#